data_AF-A0A2G9T752-F1
#
_entry.id   AF-A0A2G9T752-F1
#
_cell.length_a   1.000
_cell.length_b   1.000
_cell.length_c   1.000
_cell.angle_alpha   90.00
_cell.angle_beta   90.00
_cell.angle_gamma   90.00
#
_symmetry.space_group_name_H-M   'P 1'
#
loop_
_entity.id
_entity.type
_entity.pdbx_description
1 polymer ?
#
loop_
_entity_poly.entity_id
_entity_poly.type
_entity_poly.pdbx_seq_one_letter_code
_entity_poly.pdbx_strand_id
1 'polypeptide(L)' 'GRFLKKQRPSSASFTYSLDAQPTDDVEPHTLQVPRIVENCTQYLMAYGLNTVGLFRIAGNTKRCRLLKTALEK' A
#
# COMPACT_ATOMS: atom_id res chain seq x y z
N GLY A 1 -9.17 -0.61 -37.20
CA GLY A 1 -8.72 0.44 -36.27
C GLY A 1 -7.51 -0.06 -35.50
N ARG A 2 -6.47 0.77 -35.34
CA ARG A 2 -5.24 0.39 -34.61
C ARG A 2 -5.38 0.81 -33.14
N PHE A 3 -5.39 -0.16 -32.22
CA PHE A 3 -5.40 0.09 -30.79
C PHE A 3 -3.96 0.30 -30.30
N LEU A 4 -3.61 1.54 -29.91
CA LEU A 4 -2.34 1.83 -29.24
C LEU A 4 -2.48 1.52 -27.73
N LYS A 5 -1.73 0.52 -27.26
CA LYS A 5 -1.54 0.24 -25.83
C LYS A 5 -0.64 1.33 -25.22
N LYS A 6 -1.24 2.32 -24.55
CA LYS A 6 -0.51 3.21 -23.64
C LYS A 6 -0.24 2.45 -22.34
N GLN A 7 0.99 1.95 -22.19
CA GLN A 7 1.51 1.41 -20.94
C GLN A 7 1.63 2.57 -19.94
N ARG A 8 0.73 2.59 -18.95
CA ARG A 8 0.81 3.50 -17.80
C ARG A 8 1.88 2.93 -16.84
N PRO A 9 2.91 3.68 -16.45
CA PRO A 9 3.79 3.24 -15.37
C PRO A 9 2.96 3.10 -14.10
N SER A 10 3.03 1.92 -13.48
CA SER A 10 2.37 1.62 -12.21
C SER A 10 3.10 2.34 -11.07
N SER A 11 2.95 3.66 -10.98
CA SER A 11 3.20 4.38 -9.74
C SER A 11 1.91 4.32 -8.93
N ALA A 12 1.85 3.38 -8.00
CA ALA A 12 0.76 3.30 -7.03
C ALA A 12 0.95 4.42 -6.00
N SER A 13 0.55 5.64 -6.35
CA SER A 13 0.30 6.69 -5.36
C SER A 13 -0.99 6.34 -4.61
N PHE A 14 -0.89 6.18 -3.29
CA PHE A 14 -2.03 5.96 -2.39
C PHE A 14 -2.87 7.24 -2.26
N THR A 15 -3.69 7.55 -3.27
CA THR A 15 -4.77 8.53 -3.15
C THR A 15 -6.08 7.78 -2.99
N TYR A 16 -6.57 7.74 -1.76
CA TYR A 16 -7.90 7.22 -1.45
C TYR A 16 -8.95 8.27 -1.85
N SER A 17 -9.54 8.12 -3.04
CA SER A 17 -10.73 8.88 -3.41
C SER A 17 -11.98 8.11 -2.97
N LEU A 18 -12.47 8.41 -1.76
CA LEU A 18 -13.90 8.35 -1.48
C LEU A 18 -14.48 9.70 -1.88
N ASP A 19 -15.22 9.70 -2.98
CA ASP A 19 -16.23 10.68 -3.39
C ASP A 19 -16.20 12.03 -2.63
N ALA A 20 -15.39 12.98 -3.10
CA ALA A 20 -15.46 14.37 -2.66
C ALA A 20 -15.26 15.30 -3.85
N GLN A 21 -16.30 16.07 -4.12
CA GLN A 21 -16.34 17.20 -5.05
C GLN A 21 -15.17 18.18 -4.80
N PRO A 22 -14.66 18.85 -5.85
CA PRO A 22 -13.55 19.78 -5.72
C PRO A 22 -14.07 21.12 -5.21
N THR A 23 -13.99 21.34 -3.89
CA THR A 23 -14.02 22.69 -3.32
C THR A 23 -12.67 22.94 -2.67
N ASP A 24 -11.92 23.82 -3.32
CA ASP A 24 -10.86 24.71 -2.86
C ASP A 24 -10.24 24.44 -1.48
N ASP A 25 -8.91 24.33 -1.46
CA ASP A 25 -8.04 24.27 -0.28
C ASP A 25 -8.07 22.97 0.54
N VAL A 26 -7.66 21.86 -0.10
CA VAL A 26 -7.10 20.72 0.63
C VAL A 26 -5.60 20.92 0.65
N GLU A 27 -5.07 21.59 1.70
CA GLU A 27 -3.70 21.36 2.15
C GLU A 27 -3.47 19.85 2.05
N PRO A 28 -2.40 19.33 1.40
CA PRO A 28 -2.23 17.89 1.29
C PRO A 28 -2.17 17.37 2.72
N HIS A 29 -3.29 16.87 3.22
CA HIS A 29 -3.41 16.23 4.50
C HIS A 29 -2.60 14.97 4.30
N THR A 30 -1.28 15.08 4.51
CA THR A 30 -0.39 13.94 4.56
C THR A 30 -0.89 13.19 5.77
N LEU A 31 -1.83 12.28 5.53
CA LEU A 31 -2.36 11.40 6.55
C LEU A 31 -1.12 10.78 7.18
N GLN A 32 -0.84 11.14 8.44
CA GLN A 32 0.32 10.62 9.11
C GLN A 32 0.08 9.13 9.31
N VAL A 33 0.70 8.33 8.45
CA VAL A 33 0.60 6.89 8.48
C VAL A 33 1.55 6.38 9.56
N PRO A 34 1.10 5.52 10.49
CA PRO A 34 2.01 4.89 11.43
C PRO A 34 3.15 4.18 10.70
N ARG A 35 4.40 4.37 11.15
CA ARG A 35 5.60 3.82 10.49
C ARG A 35 5.51 2.33 10.19
N ILE A 36 4.86 1.55 11.06
CA ILE A 36 4.62 0.12 10.85
C ILE A 36 3.81 -0.16 9.58
N VAL A 37 2.79 0.65 9.31
CA VAL A 37 1.93 0.51 8.14
C VAL A 37 2.73 0.89 6.89
N GLU A 38 3.48 1.98 6.94
CA GLU A 38 4.34 2.41 5.83
C GLU A 38 5.38 1.34 5.46
N ASN A 39 6.12 0.83 6.44
CA ASN A 39 7.14 -0.20 6.23
C ASN A 39 6.55 -1.50 5.66
N CYS A 40 5.45 -1.99 6.23
CA CYS A 40 4.79 -3.20 5.72
C CYS A 40 4.30 -3.00 4.28
N THR A 41 3.72 -1.83 4.00
CA THR A 41 3.18 -1.54 2.66
C THR A 41 4.29 -1.47 1.62
N GLN A 42 5.41 -0.80 1.91
CA GLN A 42 6.57 -0.77 1.00
C GLN A 42 7.09 -2.17 0.69
N TYR A 43 7.21 -3.03 1.70
CA TYR A 43 7.63 -4.42 1.50
C TYR A 43 6.66 -5.21 0.62
N LEU A 44 5.36 -5.07 0.85
CA LEU A 44 4.34 -5.77 0.07
C LEU A 44 4.28 -5.26 -1.38
N MET A 45 4.50 -3.97 -1.61
CA MET A 45 4.61 -3.42 -2.97
C MET A 45 5.84 -3.98 -3.71
N ALA A 46 6.96 -4.14 -3.03
CA ALA A 46 8.19 -4.65 -3.65
C ALA A 46 8.18 -6.17 -3.91
N TYR A 47 7.57 -6.96 -3.01
CA TYR A 47 7.74 -8.42 -3.02
C TYR A 47 6.41 -9.20 -2.99
N GLY A 48 5.30 -8.58 -2.62
CA GLY A 48 4.03 -9.25 -2.34
C GLY A 48 3.06 -9.31 -3.51
N LEU A 49 3.14 -8.40 -4.48
CA LEU A 49 2.08 -8.18 -5.48
C LEU A 49 1.79 -9.38 -6.38
N ASN A 50 2.77 -10.26 -6.61
CA ASN A 50 2.60 -11.48 -7.40
C ASN A 50 2.35 -12.72 -6.53
N THR A 51 2.23 -12.57 -5.20
CA THR A 51 2.01 -13.68 -4.28
C THR A 51 0.55 -14.14 -4.31
N VAL A 52 0.33 -15.41 -4.68
CA VAL A 52 -1.00 -16.03 -4.66
C VAL A 52 -1.53 -16.08 -3.22
N GLY A 53 -2.75 -15.59 -3.02
CA GLY A 53 -3.40 -15.63 -1.70
C GLY A 53 -2.83 -14.63 -0.69
N LEU A 54 -2.15 -13.57 -1.14
CA LEU A 54 -1.79 -12.44 -0.29
C LEU A 54 -3.02 -11.95 0.50
N PHE A 55 -2.85 -11.66 1.79
CA PHE A 55 -3.90 -11.34 2.77
C PHE A 55 -4.92 -12.46 3.08
N ARG A 56 -4.96 -13.56 2.31
CA ARG A 56 -5.82 -14.72 2.58
C ARG A 56 -5.10 -15.82 3.36
N ILE A 57 -3.84 -16.07 3.03
CA ILE A 57 -3.04 -17.13 3.64
C ILE A 57 -2.31 -16.56 4.85
N ALA A 58 -2.55 -17.15 6.03
CA ALA A 58 -1.89 -16.74 7.25
C ALA A 58 -0.39 -17.10 7.23
N GLY A 59 0.44 -16.18 7.74
CA GLY A 59 1.87 -16.43 7.97
C GLY A 59 2.12 -17.30 9.21
N ASN A 60 3.40 -17.60 9.46
CA ASN A 60 3.80 -18.33 10.65
C ASN A 60 3.63 -17.48 11.92
N THR A 61 2.80 -17.93 12.87
CA THR A 61 2.46 -17.20 14.10
C THR A 61 3.68 -16.77 14.92
N LYS A 62 4.71 -17.63 15.04
CA LYS A 62 5.93 -17.31 15.80
C LYS A 62 6.70 -16.18 15.11
N ARG A 63 6.83 -16.23 13.78
CA ARG A 63 7.48 -15.16 12.99
C ARG A 63 6.72 -13.84 13.06
N CYS A 64 5.38 -13.88 12.99
CA CYS A 64 4.56 -12.67 13.10
C CYS A 64 4.77 -11.97 14.46
N ARG A 65 4.87 -12.75 15.55
CA ARG A 65 5.15 -12.19 16.89
C ARG A 65 6.51 -11.49 16.95
N LEU A 66 7.55 -12.15 16.44
CA LEU A 66 8.91 -11.58 16.40
C LEU A 66 8.96 -10.31 15.53
N LEU A 67 8.29 -10.31 14.38
CA LEU A 67 8.21 -9.15 13.49
C LEU A 67 7.53 -7.97 14.18
N LYS A 68 6.41 -8.20 14.89
CA LYS A 68 5.73 -7.16 15.66
C LYS A 68 6.66 -6.54 16.70
N THR A 69 7.35 -7.34 17.50
CA THR A 69 8.33 -6.84 18.49
C THR A 69 9.50 -6.09 17.85
N ALA A 70 9.90 -6.44 16.63
CA ALA A 70 10.97 -5.74 15.92
C ALA A 70 10.53 -4.37 15.36
N LEU A 71 9.25 -4.22 15.00
CA LEU A 71 8.69 -3.01 14.41
C LEU A 71 8.08 -2.03 15.43
N GLU A 72 7.90 -2.46 16.68
CA GLU A 72 7.43 -1.64 17.81
C GLU A 72 8.58 -0.91 18.55
N LYS A 73 9.83 -1.07 18.11
CA LYS A 73 11.01 -0.38 18.64
C LYS A 73 11.34 0.87 17.82
#